data_AF-A0A2J0KTD1-F1
#
_entry.id   AF-A0A2J0KTD1-F1
#
_cell.length_a   1.000
_cell.length_b   1.000
_cell.length_c   1.000
_cell.angle_alpha   90.00
_cell.angle_beta   90.00
_cell.angle_gamma   90.00
#
_symmetry.space_group_name_H-M   'P 1'
#
loop_
_entity.id
_entity.type
_entity.pdbx_description
1 polymer ?
#
loop_
_entity_poly.entity_id
_entity_poly.type
_entity_poly.pdbx_seq_one_letter_code
_entity_poly.pdbx_strand_id
1 'polypeptide(L)'
;MNIYALSSLVALIVNSAIGIFVYLKNKNSTINRLFALFISTTVLWISGCLMESSTYNESFALFWDKILYTGLTLFPATCLHFTTTVIGVKKDRIIKITYLISSFFVILNFSYLRKYFIYGVERKYPFRFISEPAIGWYIFIIFFMACALYWIYLTWEAYRASSGHRRTQMKYLLTAWLIGSFTCFMYLLLVFNVATPPIDNFTGIVFAAILAYAIVKHQLMEIEVILKKTLIFAGLFAVVFAVLVLPTLIVQEFIIRKMGLSGRLIGFGISTILIVLILRPLETFLIRITDKFLFQKKYDYKELLKTFTGEVLTVLDLTRLVRLTTYKLADIIKLISCGILLFDDKEDGYKLIASYGIKEKNIVLTREDTLASFMERTRTYLSTRHTEKDYAIPEDIIKDMNRLKVE
;
A
#
# COMPACT_ATOMS: atom_id res chain seq x y z
N MET A 1 22.22 18.26 15.26
CA MET A 1 21.96 17.24 14.23
C MET A 1 21.98 17.91 12.87
N ASN A 2 22.76 17.39 11.92
CA ASN A 2 22.74 17.90 10.54
C ASN A 2 21.54 17.34 9.77
N ILE A 3 21.29 17.87 8.56
CA ILE A 3 20.16 17.47 7.71
C ILE A 3 20.15 15.95 7.41
N TYR A 4 21.32 15.33 7.25
CA TYR A 4 21.44 13.91 6.96
C TYR A 4 20.95 13.08 8.15
N ALA A 5 21.44 13.36 9.36
CA ALA A 5 20.99 12.69 10.57
C ALA A 5 19.47 12.85 10.79
N LEU A 6 18.92 14.05 10.64
CA LEU A 6 17.48 14.26 10.81
C LEU A 6 16.67 13.49 9.75
N SER A 7 17.09 13.52 8.49
CA SER A 7 16.42 12.77 7.41
C SER A 7 16.49 11.26 7.62
N SER A 8 17.62 10.71 8.08
CA SER A 8 17.76 9.29 8.41
C SER A 8 16.92 8.91 9.63
N LEU A 9 16.79 9.79 10.64
CA LEU A 9 15.92 9.53 11.79
C LEU A 9 14.44 9.40 11.37
N VAL A 10 13.96 10.29 10.50
CA VAL A 10 12.60 10.21 9.96
C VAL A 10 12.43 8.93 9.15
N ALA A 11 13.36 8.64 8.24
CA ALA A 11 13.32 7.43 7.43
C ALA A 11 13.32 6.16 8.29
N LEU A 12 14.08 6.16 9.39
CA LEU A 12 14.15 5.07 10.35
C LEU A 12 12.79 4.83 11.01
N ILE A 13 12.20 5.87 11.61
CA ILE A 13 10.91 5.77 12.30
C ILE A 13 9.83 5.26 11.35
N VAL A 14 9.77 5.80 10.13
CA VAL A 14 8.76 5.46 9.13
C VAL A 14 8.91 4.01 8.67
N ASN A 15 10.13 3.57 8.31
CA ASN A 15 10.37 2.21 7.88
C ASN A 15 10.12 1.21 9.01
N SER A 16 10.58 1.48 10.23
CA SER A 16 10.31 0.64 11.40
C SER A 16 8.81 0.51 11.68
N ALA A 17 8.06 1.61 11.65
CA ALA A 17 6.61 1.59 11.86
C ALA A 17 5.88 0.74 10.81
N ILE A 18 6.23 0.90 9.53
CA ILE A 18 5.64 0.13 8.42
C ILE A 18 5.97 -1.36 8.57
N GLY A 19 7.23 -1.71 8.85
CA GLY A 19 7.67 -3.09 9.01
C GLY A 19 6.98 -3.81 10.17
N ILE A 20 6.94 -3.17 11.35
CA ILE A 20 6.28 -3.71 12.55
C ILE A 20 4.79 -3.90 12.29
N PHE A 21 4.13 -2.92 11.69
CA PHE A 21 2.70 -3.01 11.40
C PHE A 21 2.36 -4.20 10.50
N VAL A 22 3.07 -4.34 9.37
CA VAL A 22 2.81 -5.42 8.41
C VAL A 22 3.03 -6.78 9.06
N TYR A 23 4.06 -6.92 9.89
CA TYR A 23 4.33 -8.14 10.64
C TYR A 23 3.19 -8.47 11.62
N LEU A 24 2.80 -7.51 12.46
CA LEU A 24 1.77 -7.70 13.48
C LEU A 24 0.39 -8.03 12.88
N LYS A 25 0.11 -7.53 11.67
CA LYS A 25 -1.18 -7.73 11.02
C LYS A 25 -1.48 -9.18 10.66
N ASN A 26 -0.48 -9.93 10.22
CA ASN A 26 -0.61 -11.36 9.96
C ASN A 26 0.76 -12.04 10.11
N LYS A 27 1.08 -12.44 11.35
CA LYS A 27 2.36 -13.09 11.68
C LYS A 27 2.54 -14.45 11.01
N ASN A 28 1.43 -15.10 10.64
CA ASN A 28 1.43 -16.42 10.01
C ASN A 28 1.62 -16.34 8.49
N SER A 29 1.36 -15.18 7.88
CA SER A 29 1.61 -14.95 6.45
C SER A 29 3.11 -14.90 6.16
N THR A 30 3.55 -15.79 5.27
CA THR A 30 4.93 -15.81 4.77
C THR A 30 5.31 -14.48 4.09
N ILE A 31 4.38 -13.86 3.34
CA ILE A 31 4.64 -12.59 2.66
C ILE A 31 4.88 -11.47 3.68
N ASN A 32 4.07 -11.39 4.74
CA ASN A 32 4.21 -10.38 5.79
C ASN A 32 5.52 -10.54 6.55
N ARG A 33 5.90 -11.78 6.88
CA ARG A 33 7.19 -12.08 7.52
C ARG A 33 8.38 -11.68 6.64
N LEU A 34 8.34 -12.01 5.35
CA LEU A 34 9.40 -11.66 4.42
C LEU A 34 9.48 -10.15 4.18
N PHE A 35 8.34 -9.46 4.13
CA PHE A 35 8.30 -8.00 4.09
C PHE A 35 8.96 -7.39 5.33
N ALA A 36 8.61 -7.89 6.53
CA ALA A 36 9.20 -7.39 7.76
C ALA A 36 10.71 -7.65 7.84
N LEU A 37 11.16 -8.83 7.37
CA LEU A 37 12.58 -9.16 7.26
C LEU A 37 13.30 -8.21 6.29
N PHE A 38 12.71 -7.98 5.11
CA PHE A 38 13.22 -7.03 4.12
C PHE A 38 13.33 -5.62 4.69
N ILE A 39 12.27 -5.10 5.32
CA ILE A 39 12.28 -3.78 5.96
C ILE A 39 13.30 -3.72 7.11
N SER A 40 13.51 -4.81 7.86
CA SER A 40 14.51 -4.85 8.91
C SER A 40 15.93 -4.64 8.36
N THR A 41 16.26 -5.19 7.18
CA THR A 41 17.55 -4.92 6.53
C THR A 41 17.72 -3.45 6.15
N THR A 42 16.63 -2.81 5.71
CA THR A 42 16.60 -1.38 5.39
C THR A 42 16.76 -0.52 6.66
N VAL A 43 16.11 -0.91 7.75
CA VAL A 43 16.23 -0.26 9.07
C VAL A 43 17.66 -0.34 9.61
N LEU A 44 18.34 -1.48 9.47
CA LEU A 44 19.76 -1.61 9.85
C LEU A 44 20.65 -0.66 9.05
N TRP A 45 20.43 -0.57 7.73
CA TRP A 45 21.14 0.38 6.88
C TRP A 45 20.92 1.83 7.34
N ILE A 46 19.66 2.26 7.46
CA ILE A 46 19.33 3.64 7.85
C ILE A 46 19.85 3.98 9.26
N SER A 47 19.86 3.02 10.18
CA SER A 47 20.41 3.22 11.53
C SER A 47 21.90 3.54 11.49
N GLY A 48 22.66 2.82 10.66
CA GLY A 48 24.06 3.16 10.41
C GLY A 48 24.22 4.56 9.80
N CYS A 49 23.38 4.90 8.82
CA CYS A 49 23.38 6.24 8.21
C CYS A 49 23.17 7.36 9.23
N LEU A 50 22.17 7.19 10.10
CA LEU A 50 21.86 8.14 11.16
C LEU A 50 23.07 8.38 12.08
N MET A 51 23.73 7.30 12.50
CA MET A 51 24.80 7.36 13.48
C MET A 51 26.11 7.87 12.90
N GLU A 52 26.46 7.47 11.68
CA GLU A 52 27.59 8.05 10.92
C GLU A 52 27.42 9.54 10.65
N SER A 53 26.18 10.02 10.50
CA SER A 53 25.87 11.45 10.34
C SER A 53 25.87 12.22 11.66
N SER A 54 25.80 11.52 12.80
CA SER A 54 25.63 12.13 14.12
C SER A 54 26.91 12.15 14.97
N THR A 55 27.93 11.39 14.59
CA THR A 55 29.19 11.25 15.35
C THR A 55 30.34 12.01 14.70
N TYR A 56 31.37 12.35 15.48
CA TYR A 56 32.72 12.77 15.03
C TYR A 56 33.81 11.76 15.40
N ASN A 57 33.45 10.70 16.10
CA ASN A 57 34.37 9.64 16.52
C ASN A 57 34.39 8.52 15.47
N GLU A 58 35.58 8.24 14.92
CA GLU A 58 35.79 7.25 13.87
C GLU A 58 35.49 5.81 14.35
N SER A 59 35.91 5.43 15.56
CA SER A 59 35.63 4.09 16.09
C SER A 59 34.14 3.84 16.28
N PHE A 60 33.39 4.86 16.71
CA PHE A 60 31.93 4.78 16.80
C PHE A 60 31.28 4.71 15.42
N ALA A 61 31.78 5.47 14.44
CA ALA A 61 31.31 5.40 13.06
C ALA A 61 31.57 4.01 12.46
N LEU A 62 32.75 3.42 12.69
CA LEU A 62 33.13 2.10 12.20
C LEU A 62 32.22 0.99 12.76
N PHE A 63 31.82 1.10 14.03
CA PHE A 63 30.85 0.16 14.62
C PHE A 63 29.50 0.23 13.90
N TRP A 64 28.97 1.43 13.69
CA TRP A 64 27.69 1.64 13.01
C TRP A 64 27.73 1.33 11.52
N ASP A 65 28.88 1.50 10.88
CA ASP A 65 29.12 1.07 9.51
C ASP A 65 29.02 -0.46 9.38
N LYS A 66 29.52 -1.23 10.36
CA LYS A 66 29.30 -2.69 10.36
C LYS A 66 27.82 -3.03 10.43
N ILE A 67 27.03 -2.32 11.25
CA ILE A 67 25.57 -2.49 11.32
C ILE A 67 24.91 -2.13 9.98
N LEU A 68 25.35 -1.02 9.37
CA LEU A 68 24.91 -0.57 8.06
C LEU A 68 25.09 -1.66 7.01
N TYR A 69 26.32 -2.17 6.88
CA TYR A 69 26.68 -3.16 5.88
C TYR A 69 26.07 -4.53 6.15
N THR A 70 25.68 -4.83 7.39
CA THR A 70 24.87 -6.02 7.69
C THR A 70 23.48 -5.92 7.05
N GLY A 71 22.83 -4.76 7.19
CA GLY A 71 21.59 -4.46 6.47
C GLY A 71 21.78 -4.53 4.95
N LEU A 72 22.78 -3.81 4.43
CA LEU A 72 23.03 -3.72 2.99
C LEU A 72 23.32 -5.09 2.35
N THR A 73 24.10 -5.94 3.01
CA THR A 73 24.49 -7.27 2.49
C THR A 73 23.34 -8.27 2.48
N LEU A 74 22.41 -8.20 3.45
CA LEU A 74 21.21 -9.05 3.49
C LEU A 74 20.07 -8.53 2.60
N PHE A 75 20.09 -7.25 2.23
CA PHE A 75 19.07 -6.62 1.40
C PHE A 75 18.77 -7.37 0.08
N PRO A 76 19.75 -7.73 -0.78
CA PRO A 76 19.45 -8.37 -2.06
C PRO A 76 18.76 -9.73 -1.90
N ALA A 77 19.18 -10.56 -0.92
CA ALA A 77 18.55 -11.85 -0.65
C ALA A 77 17.13 -11.72 -0.11
N THR A 78 16.90 -10.80 0.84
CA THR A 78 15.57 -10.58 1.43
C THR A 78 14.61 -9.94 0.44
N CYS A 79 15.07 -8.98 -0.35
CA CYS A 79 14.30 -8.33 -1.42
C CYS A 79 13.88 -9.33 -2.51
N LEU A 80 14.82 -10.16 -2.99
CA LEU A 80 14.52 -11.16 -4.01
C LEU A 80 13.55 -12.22 -3.49
N HIS A 81 13.74 -12.69 -2.25
CA HIS A 81 12.84 -13.66 -1.61
C HIS A 81 11.44 -13.08 -1.41
N PHE A 82 11.32 -11.83 -0.96
CA PHE A 82 10.03 -11.15 -0.87
C PHE A 82 9.37 -11.03 -2.25
N THR A 83 10.11 -10.58 -3.26
CA THR A 83 9.59 -10.38 -4.62
C THR A 83 9.08 -11.68 -5.25
N THR A 84 9.85 -12.76 -5.20
CA THR A 84 9.44 -14.06 -5.75
C THR A 84 8.21 -14.61 -5.04
N THR A 85 8.11 -14.44 -3.73
CA THR A 85 6.95 -14.83 -2.93
C THR A 85 5.71 -14.01 -3.29
N VAL A 86 5.84 -12.69 -3.42
CA VAL A 86 4.73 -11.81 -3.81
C VAL A 86 4.24 -12.13 -5.22
N ILE A 87 5.15 -12.39 -6.15
CA ILE A 87 4.81 -12.76 -7.54
C ILE A 87 4.17 -14.16 -7.58
N GLY A 88 4.59 -15.08 -6.69
CA GLY A 88 4.14 -16.46 -6.65
C GLY A 88 5.02 -17.42 -7.46
N VAL A 89 6.27 -17.06 -7.73
CA VAL A 89 7.22 -17.90 -8.48
C VAL A 89 8.17 -18.64 -7.53
N LYS A 90 8.32 -19.94 -7.70
CA LYS A 90 9.27 -20.75 -6.93
C LYS A 90 10.67 -20.63 -7.52
N LYS A 91 11.61 -20.05 -6.76
CA LYS A 91 13.02 -19.84 -7.15
C LYS A 91 13.98 -20.26 -6.05
N ASP A 92 13.67 -21.36 -5.35
CA ASP A 92 14.34 -21.78 -4.11
C ASP A 92 15.87 -21.89 -4.23
N ARG A 93 16.38 -22.41 -5.35
CA ARG A 93 17.83 -22.50 -5.59
C ARG A 93 18.49 -21.13 -5.64
N ILE A 94 17.90 -20.18 -6.35
CA ILE A 94 18.42 -18.81 -6.48
C ILE A 94 18.35 -18.09 -5.13
N ILE A 95 17.24 -18.28 -4.39
CA ILE A 95 17.06 -17.71 -3.06
C ILE A 95 18.13 -18.26 -2.10
N LYS A 96 18.35 -19.58 -2.07
CA LYS A 96 19.41 -20.20 -1.23
C LYS A 96 20.81 -19.67 -1.58
N ILE A 97 21.14 -19.58 -2.88
CA ILE A 97 22.43 -19.05 -3.33
C ILE A 97 22.60 -17.59 -2.91
N THR A 98 21.58 -16.75 -3.09
CA THR A 98 21.65 -15.32 -2.71
C THR A 98 21.78 -15.14 -1.20
N TYR A 99 21.10 -15.95 -0.37
CA TYR A 99 21.31 -15.95 1.09
C TYR A 99 22.71 -16.45 1.47
N LEU A 100 23.25 -17.46 0.79
CA LEU A 100 24.61 -17.97 1.05
C LEU A 100 25.66 -16.90 0.74
N ILE A 101 25.56 -16.24 -0.41
CA ILE A 101 26.45 -15.12 -0.79
C ILE A 101 26.31 -13.96 0.21
N SER A 102 25.07 -13.59 0.55
CA SER A 102 24.82 -12.51 1.52
C SER A 102 25.40 -12.84 2.90
N SER A 103 25.24 -14.09 3.35
CA SER A 103 25.79 -14.57 4.63
C SER A 103 27.31 -14.57 4.63
N PHE A 104 27.95 -14.94 3.51
CA PHE A 104 29.40 -14.82 3.35
C PHE A 104 29.87 -13.36 3.53
N PHE A 105 29.18 -12.38 2.93
CA PHE A 105 29.53 -10.97 3.10
C PHE A 105 29.25 -10.44 4.52
N VAL A 106 28.20 -10.91 5.19
CA VAL A 106 27.96 -10.60 6.61
C VAL A 106 29.11 -11.11 7.48
N ILE A 107 29.53 -12.37 7.29
CA ILE A 107 30.65 -12.96 8.03
C ILE A 107 31.94 -12.18 7.74
N LEU A 108 32.19 -11.87 6.47
CA LEU A 108 33.35 -11.08 6.05
C LEU A 108 33.36 -9.70 6.73
N ASN A 109 32.21 -9.03 6.83
CA ASN A 109 32.04 -7.72 7.46
C ASN A 109 32.38 -7.69 8.96
N PHE A 110 32.21 -8.79 9.70
CA PHE A 110 32.58 -8.86 11.11
C PHE A 110 33.93 -9.55 11.38
N SER A 111 34.52 -10.18 10.37
CA SER A 111 35.79 -10.90 10.49
C SER A 111 37.02 -10.00 10.45
N TYR A 112 38.18 -10.56 10.79
CA TYR A 112 39.50 -9.92 10.60
C TYR A 112 39.82 -9.63 9.12
N LEU A 113 39.11 -10.28 8.18
CA LEU A 113 39.24 -10.07 6.73
C LEU A 113 38.41 -8.89 6.23
N ARG A 114 37.70 -8.14 7.09
CA ARG A 114 36.89 -6.99 6.69
C ARG A 114 37.65 -6.01 5.81
N LYS A 115 38.95 -5.81 6.02
CA LYS A 115 39.81 -4.92 5.20
C LYS A 115 39.80 -5.23 3.69
N TYR A 116 39.46 -6.46 3.28
CA TYR A 116 39.30 -6.84 1.87
C TYR A 116 37.92 -6.51 1.32
N PHE A 117 36.95 -6.25 2.19
CA PHE A 117 35.62 -5.77 1.86
C PHE A 117 35.54 -4.24 1.97
N ILE A 118 35.86 -3.69 3.15
CA ILE A 118 35.86 -2.26 3.47
C ILE A 118 37.11 -1.97 4.29
N TYR A 119 37.96 -1.04 3.83
CA TYR A 119 39.21 -0.69 4.51
C TYR A 119 38.95 -0.04 5.88
N GLY A 120 38.07 0.95 5.90
CA GLY A 120 37.78 1.77 7.06
C GLY A 120 36.58 2.67 6.80
N VAL A 121 36.44 3.69 7.62
CA VAL A 121 35.46 4.76 7.43
C VAL A 121 36.20 6.09 7.46
N GLU A 122 35.92 6.95 6.50
CA GLU A 122 36.54 8.27 6.41
C GLU A 122 35.47 9.34 6.62
N ARG A 123 35.79 10.41 7.35
CA ARG A 123 34.93 11.59 7.41
C ARG A 123 35.10 12.46 6.15
N LYS A 124 34.81 11.86 5.01
CA LYS A 124 34.96 12.41 3.66
C LYS A 124 34.16 13.69 3.41
N TYR A 125 33.05 13.84 4.11
CA TYR A 125 32.19 15.02 4.02
C TYR A 125 31.93 15.61 5.41
N PRO A 126 31.68 16.93 5.53
CA PRO A 126 31.42 17.57 6.83
C PRO A 126 30.20 16.98 7.56
N PHE A 127 29.29 16.35 6.80
CA PHE A 127 28.01 15.85 7.28
C PHE A 127 27.98 14.36 7.65
N ARG A 128 28.98 13.54 7.29
CA ARG A 128 28.91 12.09 7.54
C ARG A 128 30.25 11.38 7.32
N PHE A 129 30.46 10.29 8.06
CA PHE A 129 31.44 9.26 7.71
C PHE A 129 30.96 8.40 6.54
N ILE A 130 31.87 8.01 5.65
CA ILE A 130 31.56 7.14 4.50
C ILE A 130 32.56 6.00 4.49
N SER A 131 32.08 4.81 4.17
CA SER A 131 32.91 3.62 3.99
C SER A 131 33.93 3.78 2.86
N GLU A 132 35.16 3.35 3.11
CA GLU A 132 36.20 3.23 2.09
C GLU A 132 36.14 1.85 1.44
N PRO A 133 35.70 1.74 0.16
CA PRO A 133 35.50 0.45 -0.48
C PRO A 133 36.84 -0.24 -0.81
N ALA A 134 36.94 -1.53 -0.48
CA ALA A 134 38.02 -2.41 -0.96
C ALA A 134 37.52 -3.30 -2.12
N ILE A 135 38.39 -4.15 -2.67
CA ILE A 135 38.07 -4.99 -3.84
C ILE A 135 36.81 -5.84 -3.65
N GLY A 136 36.60 -6.38 -2.46
CA GLY A 136 35.42 -7.18 -2.12
C GLY A 136 34.12 -6.39 -2.18
N TRP A 137 34.15 -5.08 -1.94
CA TRP A 137 32.96 -4.24 -2.05
C TRP A 137 32.48 -4.12 -3.49
N TYR A 138 33.39 -3.98 -4.46
CA TYR A 138 33.02 -3.95 -5.87
C TYR A 138 32.40 -5.27 -6.34
N ILE A 139 32.95 -6.40 -5.88
CA ILE A 139 32.37 -7.74 -6.13
C ILE A 139 30.95 -7.82 -5.54
N PHE A 140 30.77 -7.34 -4.31
CA PHE A 140 29.45 -7.29 -3.67
C PHE A 140 28.46 -6.42 -4.46
N ILE A 141 28.88 -5.25 -4.96
CA ILE A 141 28.02 -4.37 -5.75
C ILE A 141 27.61 -5.00 -7.08
N ILE A 142 28.49 -5.76 -7.74
CA ILE A 142 28.12 -6.53 -8.95
C ILE A 142 27.03 -7.55 -8.61
N PHE A 143 27.21 -8.29 -7.51
CA PHE A 143 26.20 -9.23 -7.01
C PHE A 143 24.87 -8.52 -6.68
N PHE A 144 24.92 -7.39 -5.98
CA PHE A 144 23.75 -6.59 -5.64
C PHE A 144 23.02 -6.12 -6.89
N MET A 145 23.75 -5.60 -7.89
CA MET A 145 23.21 -5.12 -9.15
C MET A 145 22.57 -6.25 -9.96
N ALA A 146 23.21 -7.42 -10.02
CA ALA A 146 22.65 -8.60 -10.68
C ALA A 146 21.32 -9.02 -10.04
N CYS A 147 21.25 -9.05 -8.70
CA CYS A 147 20.00 -9.30 -7.99
C CYS A 147 18.97 -8.21 -8.32
N ALA A 148 19.40 -6.95 -8.36
CA ALA A 148 18.52 -5.81 -8.61
C ALA A 148 17.83 -5.85 -9.96
N LEU A 149 18.62 -6.08 -11.00
CA LEU A 149 18.11 -6.28 -12.35
C LEU A 149 17.20 -7.51 -12.41
N TYR A 150 17.52 -8.57 -11.68
CA TYR A 150 16.72 -9.79 -11.69
C TYR A 150 15.34 -9.63 -11.02
N TRP A 151 15.23 -9.01 -9.85
CA TRP A 151 13.92 -8.79 -9.22
C TRP A 151 13.08 -7.78 -10.00
N ILE A 152 13.69 -6.77 -10.64
CA ILE A 152 13.00 -5.85 -11.56
C ILE A 152 12.48 -6.60 -12.78
N TYR A 153 13.32 -7.43 -13.42
CA TYR A 153 12.93 -8.26 -14.56
C TYR A 153 11.75 -9.18 -14.21
N LEU A 154 11.82 -9.91 -13.10
CA LEU A 154 10.73 -10.78 -12.65
C LEU A 154 9.43 -10.00 -12.42
N THR A 155 9.52 -8.82 -11.81
CA THR A 155 8.34 -7.97 -11.56
C THR A 155 7.76 -7.42 -12.87
N TRP A 156 8.62 -7.07 -13.83
CA TRP A 156 8.21 -6.64 -15.17
C TRP A 156 7.51 -7.74 -15.95
N GLU A 157 8.04 -8.96 -15.94
CA GLU A 157 7.37 -10.10 -16.56
C GLU A 157 6.02 -10.39 -15.90
N ALA A 158 5.96 -10.39 -14.58
CA ALA A 158 4.72 -10.55 -13.84
C ALA A 158 3.70 -9.45 -14.19
N TYR A 159 4.16 -8.20 -14.34
CA TYR A 159 3.32 -7.08 -14.78
C TYR A 159 2.77 -7.28 -16.19
N ARG A 160 3.58 -7.76 -17.15
CA ARG A 160 3.13 -8.03 -18.52
C ARG A 160 2.15 -9.20 -18.60
N ALA A 161 2.36 -10.24 -17.81
CA ALA A 161 1.53 -11.44 -17.78
C ALA A 161 0.21 -11.25 -17.01
N SER A 162 0.09 -10.23 -16.16
CA SER A 162 -1.08 -10.01 -15.32
C SER A 162 -2.13 -9.12 -15.99
N SER A 163 -3.41 -9.31 -15.64
CA SER A 163 -4.53 -8.45 -16.01
C SER A 163 -5.27 -7.91 -14.77
N GLY A 164 -6.13 -6.91 -14.97
CA GLY A 164 -7.00 -6.35 -13.92
C GLY A 164 -6.28 -5.88 -12.66
N HIS A 165 -6.78 -6.33 -11.49
CA HIS A 165 -6.27 -5.94 -10.18
C HIS A 165 -4.82 -6.40 -9.96
N ARG A 166 -4.47 -7.60 -10.41
CA ARG A 166 -3.12 -8.15 -10.27
C ARG A 166 -2.09 -7.36 -11.07
N ARG A 167 -2.44 -6.89 -12.27
CA ARG A 167 -1.58 -5.98 -13.06
C ARG A 167 -1.29 -4.68 -12.31
N THR A 168 -2.30 -4.16 -11.62
CA THR A 168 -2.15 -2.96 -10.80
C THR A 168 -1.20 -3.19 -9.63
N GLN A 169 -1.33 -4.31 -8.91
CA GLN A 169 -0.38 -4.71 -7.85
C GLN A 169 1.07 -4.74 -8.36
N MET A 170 1.32 -5.42 -9.48
CA MET A 170 2.66 -5.52 -10.06
C MET A 170 3.19 -4.16 -10.54
N LYS A 171 2.33 -3.27 -11.04
CA LYS A 171 2.72 -1.90 -11.41
C LYS A 171 3.26 -1.12 -10.21
N TYR A 172 2.57 -1.16 -9.07
CA TYR A 172 3.04 -0.46 -7.87
C TYR A 172 4.31 -1.09 -7.30
N LEU A 173 4.39 -2.42 -7.30
CA LEU A 173 5.59 -3.14 -6.88
C LEU A 173 6.80 -2.77 -7.77
N LEU A 174 6.63 -2.75 -9.09
CA LEU A 174 7.67 -2.34 -10.02
C LEU A 174 8.07 -0.87 -9.80
N THR A 175 7.09 0.02 -9.62
CA THR A 175 7.35 1.44 -9.35
C THR A 175 8.16 1.62 -8.07
N ALA A 176 7.83 0.86 -7.01
CA ALA A 176 8.62 0.82 -5.80
C ALA A 176 10.05 0.35 -6.09
N TRP A 177 10.25 -0.76 -6.80
CA TRP A 177 11.61 -1.22 -7.12
C TRP A 177 12.44 -0.22 -7.91
N LEU A 178 11.85 0.50 -8.87
CA LEU A 178 12.55 1.54 -9.61
C LEU A 178 12.99 2.70 -8.70
N ILE A 179 12.12 3.16 -7.80
CA ILE A 179 12.43 4.22 -6.84
C ILE A 179 13.44 3.74 -5.78
N GLY A 180 13.34 2.48 -5.34
CA GLY A 180 14.32 1.85 -4.46
C GLY A 180 15.70 1.74 -5.11
N SER A 181 15.77 1.35 -6.38
CA SER A 181 17.04 1.33 -7.13
C SER A 181 17.63 2.74 -7.29
N PHE A 182 16.79 3.75 -7.51
CA PHE A 182 17.23 5.15 -7.52
C PHE A 182 17.75 5.62 -6.15
N THR A 183 17.13 5.16 -5.06
CA THR A 183 17.60 5.40 -3.69
C THR A 183 19.02 4.85 -3.49
N CYS A 184 19.25 3.59 -3.87
CA CYS A 184 20.56 2.95 -3.79
C CYS A 184 21.60 3.66 -4.68
N PHE A 185 21.20 4.07 -5.89
CA PHE A 185 22.06 4.83 -6.79
C PHE A 185 22.50 6.17 -6.18
N MET A 186 21.57 6.91 -5.55
CA MET A 186 21.90 8.17 -4.87
C MET A 186 22.86 8.01 -3.71
N TYR A 187 22.74 6.91 -2.95
CA TYR A 187 23.71 6.57 -1.91
C TYR A 187 25.07 6.19 -2.50
N LEU A 188 25.09 5.44 -3.60
CA LEU A 188 26.31 4.98 -4.26
C LEU A 188 27.20 6.14 -4.73
N LEU A 189 26.59 7.25 -5.16
CA LEU A 189 27.30 8.48 -5.53
C LEU A 189 28.18 9.02 -4.38
N LEU A 190 27.70 8.93 -3.12
CA LEU A 190 28.48 9.37 -1.96
C LEU A 190 29.77 8.56 -1.79
N VAL A 191 29.68 7.23 -1.99
CA VAL A 191 30.83 6.32 -1.92
C VAL A 191 31.84 6.66 -3.02
N PHE A 192 31.36 6.95 -4.24
CA PHE A 192 32.18 7.36 -5.39
C PHE A 192 32.70 8.82 -5.35
N ASN A 193 32.77 9.46 -4.18
CA ASN A 193 33.28 10.82 -3.99
C ASN A 193 32.39 11.95 -4.57
N VAL A 194 31.12 11.68 -4.85
CA VAL A 194 30.18 12.71 -5.31
C VAL A 194 29.28 13.12 -4.15
N ALA A 195 29.47 14.35 -3.65
CA ALA A 195 28.64 14.90 -2.59
C ALA A 195 27.21 15.13 -3.09
N THR A 196 26.26 14.35 -2.58
CA THR A 196 24.83 14.49 -2.87
C THR A 196 24.08 14.93 -1.61
N PRO A 197 23.02 15.75 -1.73
CA PRO A 197 22.08 15.95 -0.63
C PRO A 197 21.44 14.60 -0.23
N PRO A 198 20.78 14.49 0.94
CA PRO A 198 20.20 13.23 1.44
C PRO A 198 18.96 12.74 0.66
N ILE A 199 19.04 12.76 -0.67
CA ILE A 199 17.99 12.32 -1.61
C ILE A 199 17.69 10.83 -1.40
N ASP A 200 18.70 10.04 -1.06
CA ASP A 200 18.58 8.64 -0.69
C ASP A 200 17.58 8.43 0.46
N ASN A 201 17.71 9.17 1.56
CA ASN A 201 16.75 9.06 2.67
C ASN A 201 15.31 9.40 2.24
N PHE A 202 15.14 10.38 1.35
CA PHE A 202 13.81 10.82 0.88
C PHE A 202 13.17 9.82 -0.06
N THR A 203 13.95 9.37 -1.04
CA THR A 203 13.51 8.35 -2.01
C THR A 203 13.23 7.02 -1.30
N GLY A 204 13.95 6.70 -0.22
CA GLY A 204 13.65 5.59 0.68
C GLY A 204 12.31 5.72 1.41
N ILE A 205 11.93 6.92 1.87
CA ILE A 205 10.60 7.17 2.46
C ILE A 205 9.50 7.00 1.40
N VAL A 206 9.70 7.56 0.20
CA VAL A 206 8.74 7.44 -0.92
C VAL A 206 8.58 5.98 -1.34
N PHE A 207 9.68 5.24 -1.44
CA PHE A 207 9.69 3.80 -1.68
C PHE A 207 8.83 3.04 -0.66
N ALA A 208 9.06 3.27 0.64
CA ALA A 208 8.31 2.62 1.71
C ALA A 208 6.82 2.98 1.67
N ALA A 209 6.49 4.24 1.37
CA ALA A 209 5.11 4.72 1.23
C ALA A 209 4.38 4.06 0.05
N ILE A 210 5.05 3.88 -1.10
CA ILE A 210 4.46 3.20 -2.26
C ILE A 210 4.18 1.74 -1.96
N LEU A 211 5.12 1.05 -1.29
CA LEU A 211 4.90 -0.33 -0.86
C LEU A 211 3.73 -0.40 0.13
N ALA A 212 3.71 0.43 1.17
CA ALA A 212 2.60 0.48 2.12
C ALA A 212 1.25 0.75 1.43
N TYR A 213 1.22 1.66 0.46
CA TYR A 213 0.02 1.93 -0.32
C TYR A 213 -0.41 0.75 -1.20
N ALA A 214 0.54 0.07 -1.86
CA ALA A 214 0.26 -1.13 -2.64
C ALA A 214 -0.34 -2.25 -1.76
N ILE A 215 0.19 -2.40 -0.55
CA ILE A 215 -0.27 -3.35 0.46
C ILE A 215 -1.71 -3.03 0.90
N VAL A 216 -1.98 -1.79 1.30
CA VAL A 216 -3.28 -1.41 1.88
C VAL A 216 -4.38 -1.28 0.83
N LYS A 217 -4.10 -0.60 -0.28
CA LYS A 217 -5.13 -0.28 -1.28
C LYS A 217 -5.32 -1.40 -2.28
N HIS A 218 -4.22 -1.90 -2.81
CA HIS A 218 -4.25 -2.89 -3.89
C HIS A 218 -4.09 -4.30 -3.36
N GLN A 219 -4.28 -4.51 -2.05
CA GLN A 219 -4.25 -5.82 -1.42
C GLN A 219 -3.07 -6.67 -1.92
N LEU A 220 -1.89 -6.04 -2.04
CA LEU A 220 -0.66 -6.76 -2.42
C LEU A 220 -0.40 -7.96 -1.49
N MET A 221 -0.97 -7.88 -0.27
CA MET A 221 -1.13 -8.98 0.69
C MET A 221 -2.60 -9.11 1.08
N GLU A 222 -3.03 -10.33 1.42
CA GLU A 222 -4.36 -10.62 2.00
C GLU A 222 -4.45 -10.03 3.42
N ILE A 223 -4.69 -8.73 3.48
CA ILE A 223 -4.81 -7.96 4.71
C ILE A 223 -6.22 -7.38 4.72
N GLU A 224 -7.15 -8.01 5.46
CA GLU A 224 -8.47 -7.41 5.73
C GLU A 224 -8.29 -6.23 6.68
N VAL A 225 -8.46 -5.02 6.15
CA VAL A 225 -8.04 -3.80 6.84
C VAL A 225 -9.18 -3.19 7.63
N ILE A 226 -9.37 -3.64 8.87
CA ILE A 226 -10.20 -2.94 9.87
C ILE A 226 -9.46 -1.70 10.46
N LEU A 227 -8.14 -1.60 10.27
CA LEU A 227 -7.29 -0.49 10.75
C LEU A 227 -6.64 0.31 9.60
N LYS A 228 -7.42 0.66 8.56
CA LYS A 228 -6.92 1.51 7.44
C LYS A 228 -6.42 2.86 7.95
N LYS A 229 -7.02 3.35 9.03
CA LYS A 229 -6.88 4.72 9.47
C LYS A 229 -5.50 5.04 10.01
N THR A 230 -4.99 4.23 10.93
CA THR A 230 -3.72 4.50 11.61
C THR A 230 -2.51 4.42 10.67
N LEU A 231 -2.49 3.48 9.71
CA LEU A 231 -1.39 3.37 8.75
C LEU A 231 -1.41 4.49 7.72
N ILE A 232 -2.61 4.85 7.25
CA ILE A 232 -2.78 6.01 6.39
C ILE A 232 -2.28 7.23 7.15
N PHE A 233 -2.74 7.49 8.38
CA PHE A 233 -2.27 8.62 9.17
C PHE A 233 -0.76 8.62 9.37
N ALA A 234 -0.13 7.51 9.76
CA ALA A 234 1.32 7.46 9.97
C ALA A 234 2.12 7.71 8.67
N GLY A 235 1.73 7.09 7.56
CA GLY A 235 2.36 7.32 6.26
C GLY A 235 2.10 8.72 5.71
N LEU A 236 0.89 9.26 5.93
CA LEU A 236 0.51 10.60 5.54
C LEU A 236 1.31 11.63 6.33
N PHE A 237 1.47 11.43 7.64
CA PHE A 237 2.27 12.28 8.51
C PHE A 237 3.75 12.26 8.10
N ALA A 238 4.27 11.08 7.74
CA ALA A 238 5.63 10.92 7.22
C ALA A 238 5.85 11.70 5.91
N VAL A 239 4.91 11.59 4.96
CA VAL A 239 4.97 12.31 3.68
C VAL A 239 4.83 13.82 3.91
N VAL A 240 3.92 14.25 4.80
CA VAL A 240 3.76 15.67 5.15
C VAL A 240 5.03 16.23 5.77
N PHE A 241 5.60 15.49 6.72
CA PHE A 241 6.84 15.88 7.36
C PHE A 241 7.99 15.96 6.35
N ALA A 242 8.11 14.98 5.45
CA ALA A 242 9.08 15.02 4.36
C ALA A 242 8.84 16.22 3.41
N VAL A 243 7.63 16.42 2.95
CA VAL A 243 7.33 17.47 1.96
C VAL A 243 7.48 18.88 2.54
N LEU A 244 7.23 19.09 3.83
CA LEU A 244 7.37 20.40 4.48
C LEU A 244 8.77 20.65 5.02
N VAL A 245 9.38 19.70 5.72
CA VAL A 245 10.65 19.92 6.41
C VAL A 245 11.82 19.88 5.44
N LEU A 246 11.77 19.05 4.40
CA LEU A 246 12.95 18.81 3.55
C LEU A 246 13.33 19.99 2.64
N PRO A 247 12.40 20.65 1.94
CA PRO A 247 12.75 21.82 1.13
C PRO A 247 13.37 22.92 2.00
N THR A 248 12.85 23.09 3.22
CA THR A 248 13.38 24.09 4.16
C THR A 248 14.79 23.79 4.60
N LEU A 249 15.10 22.51 4.89
CA LEU A 249 16.45 22.12 5.28
C LEU A 249 17.44 22.22 4.11
N ILE A 250 17.03 21.86 2.88
CA ILE A 250 17.87 21.99 1.68
C ILE A 250 18.20 23.46 1.40
N VAL A 251 17.17 24.33 1.45
CA VAL A 251 17.34 25.77 1.24
C VAL A 251 18.24 26.38 2.30
N GLN A 252 18.05 26.01 3.56
CA GLN A 252 18.91 26.49 4.65
C GLN A 252 20.36 26.05 4.46
N GLU A 253 20.63 24.78 4.17
CA GLU A 253 21.99 24.29 3.95
C GLU A 253 22.67 24.99 2.76
N PHE A 254 21.94 25.21 1.66
CA PHE A 254 22.47 25.88 0.47
C PHE A 254 22.77 27.36 0.70
N ILE A 255 21.88 28.07 1.40
CA ILE A 255 22.03 29.50 1.67
C ILE A 255 23.10 29.76 2.75
N ILE A 256 23.11 28.95 3.82
CA ILE A 256 24.10 29.08 4.89
C ILE A 256 25.51 28.82 4.36
N ARG A 257 25.70 27.84 3.45
CA ARG A 257 27.00 27.58 2.81
C ARG A 257 27.51 28.74 1.95
N LYS A 258 26.62 29.49 1.30
CA LYS A 258 27.01 30.61 0.41
C LYS A 258 27.13 31.95 1.13
N MET A 259 26.34 32.20 2.17
CA MET A 259 26.17 33.54 2.75
C MET A 259 26.43 33.58 4.28
N GLY A 260 26.89 32.49 4.89
CA GLY A 260 27.21 32.42 6.32
C GLY A 260 26.00 32.68 7.23
N LEU A 261 26.25 33.22 8.43
CA LEU A 261 25.22 33.48 9.43
C LEU A 261 24.16 34.49 8.97
N SER A 262 24.53 35.47 8.16
CA SER A 262 23.61 36.48 7.60
C SER A 262 22.60 35.87 6.62
N GLY A 263 22.96 34.79 5.93
CA GLY A 263 22.06 34.02 5.07
C GLY A 263 20.97 33.26 5.82
N ARG A 264 21.13 33.04 7.13
CA ARG A 264 20.19 32.24 7.91
C ARG A 264 18.80 32.88 8.01
N LEU A 265 18.74 34.21 8.15
CA LEU A 265 17.49 34.97 8.16
C LEU A 265 16.76 34.88 6.81
N ILE A 266 17.51 35.00 5.71
CA ILE A 266 16.99 34.85 4.35
C ILE A 266 16.49 33.42 4.12
N GLY A 267 17.24 32.42 4.60
CA GLY A 267 16.86 31.01 4.54
C GLY A 267 15.57 30.71 5.29
N PHE A 268 15.36 31.31 6.47
CA PHE A 268 14.08 31.20 7.19
C PHE A 268 12.93 31.85 6.43
N GLY A 269 13.15 33.02 5.82
CA GLY A 269 12.14 33.69 4.99
C GLY A 269 11.71 32.81 3.81
N ILE A 270 12.67 32.30 3.04
CA ILE A 270 12.39 31.43 1.88
C ILE A 270 11.75 30.11 2.31
N SER A 271 12.22 29.52 3.41
CA SER A 271 11.64 28.29 3.98
C SER A 271 10.17 28.48 4.37
N THR A 272 9.86 29.62 4.99
CA THR A 272 8.49 29.95 5.40
C THR A 272 7.58 30.12 4.18
N ILE A 273 8.06 30.82 3.14
CA ILE A 273 7.34 30.97 1.87
C ILE A 273 7.10 29.59 1.23
N LEU A 274 8.11 28.72 1.19
CA LEU A 274 7.99 27.35 0.69
C LEU A 274 6.97 26.52 1.46
N ILE A 275 7.00 26.57 2.79
CA ILE A 275 6.00 25.89 3.63
C ILE A 275 4.61 26.40 3.28
N VAL A 276 4.39 27.71 3.24
CA VAL A 276 3.08 28.30 2.94
C VAL A 276 2.57 27.88 1.55
N LEU A 277 3.45 27.86 0.55
CA LEU A 277 3.12 27.42 -0.82
C LEU A 277 2.78 25.93 -0.90
N ILE A 278 3.49 25.09 -0.15
CA ILE A 278 3.32 23.63 -0.18
C ILE A 278 2.17 23.18 0.72
N LEU A 279 1.89 23.88 1.82
CA LEU A 279 0.92 23.49 2.82
C LEU A 279 -0.49 23.38 2.24
N ARG A 280 -0.93 24.35 1.42
CA ARG A 280 -2.27 24.32 0.79
C ARG A 280 -2.47 23.15 -0.19
N PRO A 281 -1.59 22.92 -1.18
CA PRO A 281 -1.66 21.74 -2.04
C PRO A 281 -1.63 20.44 -1.25
N LEU A 282 -0.76 20.38 -0.24
CA LEU A 282 -0.61 19.23 0.62
C LEU A 282 -1.90 18.97 1.39
N GLU A 283 -2.46 19.95 2.09
CA GLU A 283 -3.73 19.87 2.81
C GLU A 283 -4.87 19.38 1.90
N THR A 284 -5.00 19.96 0.70
CA THR A 284 -6.02 19.54 -0.27
C THR A 284 -5.82 18.07 -0.70
N PHE A 285 -4.57 17.66 -0.89
CA PHE A 285 -4.21 16.27 -1.18
C PHE A 285 -4.49 15.35 0.01
N LEU A 286 -4.18 15.78 1.24
CA LEU A 286 -4.48 15.05 2.47
C LEU A 286 -5.99 14.86 2.58
N ILE A 287 -6.79 15.93 2.51
CA ILE A 287 -8.25 15.86 2.58
C ILE A 287 -8.78 14.88 1.53
N ARG A 288 -8.32 14.98 0.28
CA ARG A 288 -8.78 14.09 -0.80
C ARG A 288 -8.42 12.62 -0.58
N ILE A 289 -7.22 12.33 -0.06
CA ILE A 289 -6.83 10.98 0.30
C ILE A 289 -7.61 10.49 1.52
N THR A 290 -7.77 11.35 2.52
CA THR A 290 -8.48 11.02 3.75
C THR A 290 -9.96 10.75 3.46
N ASP A 291 -10.64 11.57 2.65
CA ASP A 291 -12.01 11.32 2.20
C ASP A 291 -12.14 10.06 1.35
N LYS A 292 -11.18 9.81 0.44
CA LYS A 292 -11.26 8.64 -0.45
C LYS A 292 -11.00 7.32 0.27
N PHE A 293 -10.16 7.31 1.30
CA PHE A 293 -9.66 6.09 1.94
C PHE A 293 -10.06 5.91 3.41
N LEU A 294 -10.27 7.00 4.14
CA LEU A 294 -10.50 7.05 5.58
C LEU A 294 -11.96 7.33 5.92
N PHE A 295 -12.54 8.32 5.25
CA PHE A 295 -13.93 8.70 5.33
C PHE A 295 -14.58 8.37 4.00
N GLN A 296 -14.58 7.09 3.63
CA GLN A 296 -15.66 6.62 2.74
C GLN A 296 -16.94 7.17 3.38
N LYS A 297 -17.59 8.15 2.74
CA LYS A 297 -18.92 8.60 3.13
C LYS A 297 -19.71 7.32 3.24
N LYS A 298 -19.91 6.82 4.46
CA LYS A 298 -20.94 5.84 4.72
C LYS A 298 -22.17 6.62 4.34
N TYR A 299 -22.72 6.34 3.17
CA TYR A 299 -24.08 6.73 2.89
C TYR A 299 -24.85 6.30 4.14
N ASP A 300 -25.48 7.25 4.82
CA ASP A 300 -26.30 6.90 5.96
C ASP A 300 -27.54 6.23 5.36
N TYR A 301 -27.42 4.94 5.09
CA TYR A 301 -28.47 4.13 4.52
C TYR A 301 -29.74 4.22 5.36
N LYS A 302 -29.63 4.55 6.66
CA LYS A 302 -30.77 4.81 7.53
C LYS A 302 -31.47 6.13 7.20
N GLU A 303 -30.73 7.19 6.87
CA GLU A 303 -31.30 8.48 6.49
C GLU A 303 -31.94 8.41 5.09
N LEU A 304 -31.29 7.71 4.15
CA LEU A 304 -31.85 7.42 2.83
C LEU A 304 -33.10 6.52 2.92
N LEU A 305 -33.08 5.46 3.74
CA LEU A 305 -34.29 4.64 3.97
C LEU A 305 -35.40 5.45 4.64
N LYS A 306 -35.06 6.31 5.63
CA LYS A 306 -36.06 7.12 6.33
C LYS A 306 -36.73 8.12 5.40
N THR A 307 -35.95 8.78 4.54
CA THR A 307 -36.47 9.69 3.50
C THR A 307 -37.31 8.93 2.48
N PHE A 308 -36.86 7.73 2.09
CA PHE A 308 -37.61 6.84 1.21
C PHE A 308 -38.95 6.42 1.81
N THR A 309 -38.98 5.93 3.06
CA THR A 309 -40.22 5.57 3.76
C THR A 309 -41.15 6.77 3.89
N GLY A 310 -40.61 7.96 4.18
CA GLY A 310 -41.39 9.20 4.24
C GLY A 310 -42.06 9.53 2.90
N GLU A 311 -41.35 9.45 1.78
CA GLU A 311 -41.92 9.73 0.46
C GLU A 311 -42.92 8.66 0.00
N VAL A 312 -42.64 7.37 0.26
CA VAL A 312 -43.54 6.25 -0.05
C VAL A 312 -44.90 6.44 0.62
N LEU A 313 -44.94 6.89 1.87
CA LEU A 313 -46.19 7.13 2.60
C LEU A 313 -47.03 8.30 2.06
N THR A 314 -46.45 9.16 1.21
CA THR A 314 -47.15 10.33 0.63
C THR A 314 -47.81 10.06 -0.72
N VAL A 315 -47.57 8.89 -1.32
CA VAL A 315 -48.09 8.55 -2.66
C VAL A 315 -49.36 7.69 -2.51
N LEU A 316 -50.52 8.29 -2.79
CA LEU A 316 -51.83 7.62 -2.75
C LEU A 316 -52.10 6.70 -3.96
N ASP A 317 -51.29 6.81 -5.02
CA ASP A 317 -51.40 6.00 -6.24
C ASP A 317 -50.46 4.79 -6.15
N LEU A 318 -51.06 3.59 -6.02
CA LEU A 318 -50.35 2.32 -5.88
C LEU A 318 -49.38 2.04 -7.04
N THR A 319 -49.77 2.35 -8.28
CA THR A 319 -48.93 2.09 -9.46
C THR A 319 -47.72 3.01 -9.47
N ARG A 320 -47.92 4.29 -9.11
CA ARG A 320 -46.84 5.26 -9.00
C ARG A 320 -45.92 4.94 -7.83
N LEU A 321 -46.49 4.50 -6.71
CA LEU A 321 -45.75 4.11 -5.51
C LEU A 321 -44.80 2.94 -5.80
N VAL A 322 -45.32 1.88 -6.42
CA VAL A 322 -44.56 0.67 -6.72
C VAL A 322 -43.41 0.97 -7.67
N ARG A 323 -43.64 1.78 -8.71
CA ARG A 323 -42.57 2.22 -9.62
C ARG A 323 -41.49 3.05 -8.91
N LEU A 324 -41.88 4.07 -8.14
CA LEU A 324 -40.93 4.90 -7.40
C LEU A 324 -40.11 4.07 -6.42
N THR A 325 -40.76 3.12 -5.75
CA THR A 325 -40.15 2.14 -4.85
C THR A 325 -39.07 1.33 -5.57
N THR A 326 -39.41 0.72 -6.71
CA THR A 326 -38.45 -0.07 -7.51
C THR A 326 -37.27 0.77 -7.98
N TYR A 327 -37.50 1.96 -8.54
CA TYR A 327 -36.43 2.81 -9.07
C TYR A 327 -35.51 3.33 -7.96
N LYS A 328 -36.05 3.82 -6.84
CA LYS A 328 -35.23 4.33 -5.74
C LYS A 328 -34.47 3.21 -5.03
N LEU A 329 -35.08 2.03 -4.82
CA LEU A 329 -34.36 0.88 -4.27
C LEU A 329 -33.22 0.44 -5.18
N ALA A 330 -33.46 0.34 -6.49
CA ALA A 330 -32.43 -0.02 -7.45
C ALA A 330 -31.28 1.00 -7.47
N ASP A 331 -31.59 2.30 -7.37
CA ASP A 331 -30.56 3.35 -7.36
C ASP A 331 -29.78 3.42 -6.04
N ILE A 332 -30.46 3.29 -4.88
CA ILE A 332 -29.82 3.34 -3.54
C ILE A 332 -28.93 2.12 -3.31
N ILE A 333 -29.42 0.93 -3.66
CA ILE A 333 -28.73 -0.35 -3.42
C ILE A 333 -27.78 -0.69 -4.60
N LYS A 334 -27.88 0.03 -5.72
CA LYS A 334 -27.13 -0.21 -6.97
C LYS A 334 -27.34 -1.64 -7.49
N LEU A 335 -28.59 -2.08 -7.52
CA LEU A 335 -28.98 -3.38 -8.05
C LEU A 335 -28.84 -3.41 -9.59
N ILE A 336 -28.43 -4.56 -10.13
CA ILE A 336 -28.39 -4.81 -11.58
C ILE A 336 -29.82 -4.93 -12.12
N SER A 337 -30.66 -5.64 -11.37
CA SER A 337 -32.03 -5.96 -11.74
C SER A 337 -32.92 -6.04 -10.47
N CYS A 338 -34.17 -5.60 -10.56
CA CYS A 338 -35.14 -5.59 -9.47
C CYS A 338 -36.57 -5.60 -10.03
N GLY A 339 -37.50 -6.31 -9.36
CA GLY A 339 -38.90 -6.36 -9.76
C GLY A 339 -39.82 -6.44 -8.54
N ILE A 340 -41.01 -5.85 -8.64
CA ILE A 340 -42.07 -5.97 -7.64
C ILE A 340 -43.27 -6.64 -8.29
N LEU A 341 -43.67 -7.79 -7.74
CA LEU A 341 -44.90 -8.47 -8.13
C LEU A 341 -46.01 -8.14 -7.13
N LEU A 342 -47.22 -7.88 -7.64
CA LEU A 342 -48.41 -7.70 -6.83
C LEU A 342 -49.41 -8.81 -7.16
N PHE A 343 -50.13 -9.27 -6.13
CA PHE A 343 -51.20 -10.24 -6.27
C PHE A 343 -52.41 -9.59 -6.95
N ASP A 344 -52.96 -10.26 -7.95
CA ASP A 344 -54.17 -9.86 -8.67
C ASP A 344 -55.30 -10.86 -8.35
N ASP A 345 -56.27 -10.42 -7.54
CA ASP A 345 -57.41 -11.23 -7.10
C ASP A 345 -58.25 -11.78 -8.28
N LYS A 346 -58.19 -11.13 -9.46
CA LYS A 346 -59.00 -11.53 -10.63
C LYS A 346 -58.39 -12.68 -11.41
N GLU A 347 -57.07 -12.82 -11.39
CA GLU A 347 -56.33 -13.83 -12.14
C GLU A 347 -55.64 -14.87 -11.23
N ASP A 348 -55.89 -14.80 -9.91
CA ASP A 348 -55.34 -15.67 -8.86
C ASP A 348 -53.82 -15.89 -9.00
N GLY A 349 -53.11 -14.80 -9.26
CA GLY A 349 -51.68 -14.81 -9.56
C GLY A 349 -50.98 -13.49 -9.28
N TYR A 350 -49.65 -13.56 -9.17
CA TYR A 350 -48.76 -12.43 -8.98
C TYR A 350 -48.25 -11.91 -10.32
N LYS A 351 -48.49 -10.64 -10.60
CA LYS A 351 -48.03 -9.96 -11.83
C LYS A 351 -46.92 -8.98 -11.51
N LEU A 352 -45.91 -8.92 -12.38
CA LEU A 352 -44.87 -7.92 -12.32
C LEU A 352 -45.43 -6.52 -12.67
N ILE A 353 -45.48 -5.61 -11.70
CA ILE A 353 -46.05 -4.27 -11.87
C ILE A 353 -44.96 -3.22 -12.12
N ALA A 354 -43.78 -3.41 -11.54
CA ALA A 354 -42.62 -2.56 -11.81
C ALA A 354 -41.34 -3.38 -11.88
N SER A 355 -40.45 -2.98 -12.77
CA SER A 355 -39.14 -3.60 -12.95
C SER A 355 -38.05 -2.58 -13.29
N TYR A 356 -36.83 -2.92 -12.90
CA TYR A 356 -35.60 -2.23 -13.21
C TYR A 356 -34.60 -3.28 -13.69
N GLY A 357 -33.95 -3.09 -14.84
CA GLY A 357 -32.95 -4.03 -15.37
C GLY A 357 -33.49 -5.39 -15.85
N ILE A 358 -34.77 -5.72 -15.64
CA ILE A 358 -35.40 -6.95 -16.14
C ILE A 358 -35.88 -6.74 -17.58
N LYS A 359 -35.40 -7.56 -18.52
CA LYS A 359 -35.75 -7.47 -19.96
C LYS A 359 -37.18 -7.93 -20.25
N GLU A 360 -37.67 -8.92 -19.52
CA GLU A 360 -38.99 -9.54 -19.71
C GLU A 360 -40.02 -8.90 -18.78
N LYS A 361 -41.01 -8.20 -19.33
CA LYS A 361 -42.00 -7.43 -18.56
C LYS A 361 -43.28 -8.22 -18.22
N ASN A 362 -43.51 -9.35 -18.89
CA ASN A 362 -44.70 -10.18 -18.73
C ASN A 362 -44.40 -11.41 -17.84
N ILE A 363 -43.93 -11.15 -16.62
CA ILE A 363 -43.73 -12.21 -15.63
C ILE A 363 -45.01 -12.35 -14.81
N VAL A 364 -45.60 -13.55 -14.85
CA VAL A 364 -46.76 -13.94 -14.04
C VAL A 364 -46.38 -15.20 -13.27
N LEU A 365 -46.56 -15.18 -11.96
CA LEU A 365 -46.45 -16.35 -11.10
C LEU A 365 -47.84 -16.71 -10.61
N THR A 366 -48.26 -17.95 -10.77
CA THR A 366 -49.52 -18.46 -10.22
C THR A 366 -49.34 -18.87 -8.76
N ARG A 367 -50.42 -18.98 -7.99
CA ARG A 367 -50.35 -19.53 -6.63
C ARG A 367 -49.86 -20.97 -6.56
N GLU A 368 -50.02 -21.71 -7.65
CA GLU A 368 -49.54 -23.08 -7.79
C GLU A 368 -48.01 -23.16 -7.94
N ASP A 369 -47.34 -22.07 -8.31
CA ASP A 369 -45.89 -22.04 -8.39
C ASP A 369 -45.27 -22.24 -7.00
N THR A 370 -44.23 -23.06 -6.95
CA THR A 370 -43.60 -23.49 -5.69
C THR A 370 -42.93 -22.33 -4.96
N LEU A 371 -42.42 -21.35 -5.70
CA LEU A 371 -41.87 -20.12 -5.15
C LEU A 371 -42.96 -19.26 -4.47
N ALA A 372 -44.11 -19.08 -5.12
CA ALA A 372 -45.20 -18.25 -4.63
C ALA A 372 -45.81 -18.85 -3.34
N SER A 373 -46.13 -20.15 -3.38
CA SER A 373 -46.65 -20.90 -2.23
C SER A 373 -45.65 -20.96 -1.06
N PHE A 374 -44.35 -21.08 -1.33
CA PHE A 374 -43.32 -21.04 -0.30
C PHE A 374 -43.24 -19.67 0.38
N MET A 375 -43.25 -18.57 -0.38
CA MET A 375 -43.20 -17.22 0.18
C MET A 375 -44.48 -16.86 0.94
N GLU A 376 -45.65 -17.30 0.47
CA GLU A 376 -46.93 -17.10 1.15
C GLU A 376 -46.97 -17.81 2.51
N ARG A 377 -46.44 -19.05 2.58
CA ARG A 377 -46.39 -19.84 3.82
C ARG A 377 -45.35 -19.35 4.82
N THR A 378 -44.15 -18.99 4.36
CA THR A 378 -43.01 -18.70 5.24
C THR A 378 -42.88 -17.22 5.59
N ARG A 379 -43.32 -16.31 4.72
CA ARG A 379 -43.12 -14.85 4.83
C ARG A 379 -41.66 -14.44 5.09
N THR A 380 -40.70 -15.26 4.67
CA THR A 380 -39.26 -15.03 4.82
C THR A 380 -38.60 -14.68 3.49
N TYR A 381 -37.43 -14.02 3.53
CA TYR A 381 -36.64 -13.74 2.33
C TYR A 381 -35.83 -14.97 1.91
N LEU A 382 -35.59 -15.12 0.61
CA LEU A 382 -34.73 -16.14 0.02
C LEU A 382 -33.47 -15.48 -0.55
N SER A 383 -32.29 -16.08 -0.30
CA SER A 383 -31.02 -15.61 -0.83
C SER A 383 -30.26 -16.77 -1.48
N THR A 384 -29.86 -16.59 -2.74
CA THR A 384 -29.07 -17.59 -3.48
C THR A 384 -27.59 -17.60 -3.13
N ARG A 385 -27.09 -16.59 -2.39
CA ARG A 385 -25.66 -16.42 -2.08
C ARG A 385 -25.25 -16.76 -0.65
N HIS A 386 -26.17 -17.15 0.21
CA HIS A 386 -25.86 -17.61 1.58
C HIS A 386 -26.54 -18.95 1.88
N THR A 387 -25.86 -20.03 1.51
CA THR A 387 -26.09 -21.38 2.05
C THR A 387 -25.03 -21.69 3.11
N GLU A 388 -24.90 -20.83 4.13
CA GLU A 388 -24.33 -21.27 5.41
C GLU A 388 -25.48 -21.77 6.28
N LYS A 389 -25.57 -23.10 6.39
CA LYS A 389 -26.26 -23.86 7.45
C LYS A 389 -27.72 -23.47 7.72
N ASP A 390 -28.65 -24.10 6.99
CA ASP A 390 -29.66 -25.00 7.59
C ASP A 390 -30.85 -25.33 6.68
N TYR A 391 -30.99 -24.77 5.48
CA TYR A 391 -32.01 -25.22 4.53
C TYR A 391 -31.48 -25.20 3.09
N ALA A 392 -31.32 -26.37 2.48
CA ALA A 392 -31.18 -26.48 1.04
C ALA A 392 -32.51 -26.02 0.41
N ILE A 393 -32.46 -25.01 -0.48
CA ILE A 393 -33.64 -24.55 -1.20
C ILE A 393 -34.10 -25.71 -2.11
N PRO A 394 -35.35 -26.18 -2.01
CA PRO A 394 -35.89 -27.24 -2.88
C PRO A 394 -35.66 -26.93 -4.38
N GLU A 395 -35.32 -27.94 -5.16
CA GLU A 395 -34.98 -27.77 -6.60
C GLU A 395 -36.13 -27.14 -7.41
N ASP A 396 -37.38 -27.39 -7.02
CA ASP A 396 -38.56 -26.81 -7.66
C ASP A 396 -38.63 -25.27 -7.49
N ILE A 397 -38.21 -24.76 -6.33
CA ILE A 397 -38.15 -23.31 -6.07
C ILE A 397 -37.03 -22.68 -6.91
N ILE A 398 -35.90 -23.36 -7.06
CA ILE A 398 -34.79 -22.90 -7.92
C ILE A 398 -35.23 -22.84 -9.38
N LYS A 399 -36.03 -23.81 -9.84
CA LYS A 399 -36.61 -23.83 -11.19
C LYS A 399 -37.52 -22.62 -11.44
N ASP A 400 -38.38 -22.27 -10.48
CA ASP A 400 -39.23 -21.08 -10.57
C ASP A 400 -38.43 -19.78 -10.48
N MET A 401 -37.37 -19.73 -9.65
CA MET A 401 -36.46 -18.58 -9.60
C MET A 401 -35.73 -18.36 -10.92
N ASN A 402 -35.30 -19.44 -11.60
CA ASN A 402 -34.64 -19.35 -12.89
C ASN A 402 -35.58 -18.87 -14.01
N ARG A 403 -36.90 -19.09 -13.89
CA ARG A 403 -37.90 -18.54 -14.82
C ARG A 403 -37.95 -17.01 -14.79
N LEU A 404 -37.54 -16.39 -13.68
CA LEU A 404 -37.54 -14.93 -13.52
C LEU A 404 -36.41 -14.24 -14.31
N LYS A 405 -35.42 -15.00 -14.84
CA LYS A 405 -34.29 -14.51 -15.67
C LYS A 405 -33.65 -13.20 -15.14
N VAL A 406 -33.49 -13.12 -13.82
CA VAL A 406 -32.87 -11.99 -13.13
C VAL A 406 -31.35 -12.24 -13.14
N GLU A 407 -30.62 -11.54 -14.02
CA GLU A 407 -29.14 -11.57 -14.10
C GLU A 407 -28.48 -10.94 -12.85
#